data_AF-A0A1D6QUX9-F1
#
_entry.id   AF-A0A1D6QUX9-F1
#
_cell.length_a   1.000
_cell.length_b   1.000
_cell.length_c   1.000
_cell.angle_alpha   90.00
_cell.angle_beta   90.00
_cell.angle_gamma   90.00
#
_symmetry.space_group_name_H-M   'P 1'
#
loop_
_entity.id
_entity.type
_entity.pdbx_description
1 polymer ?
#
loop_
_entity_poly.entity_id
_entity_poly.type
_entity_poly.pdbx_seq_one_letter_code
_entity_poly.pdbx_strand_id
1 'polypeptide(L)'
;MRIVHFLLPWLKQFHQEQMQEKSAEAATKGIDADKLEVPLTICGKKERIYCNNCRTSIVDFHRTCNKCNYDLCLQCCQELRRGLVSGNDAKVDGGGKQDFLSGVSHDKIISKGPSDGQNDMLIDSVVPGENNTSSLRQWSVNKDGTIPCPPNAFGGCGSSLLELKCLFKEKFIAELLEKANSALNNEMEVKIEGSKCPCFTESGDMDDGISRKSSCRENSCDNYIYCPTATDVQNGSLDHFQEHWLKGEPVIVRDTLALTSGLSWEPMVMWRALREKKEKVERLSVLALECLGWCEVDVNIHMFFAGYSSGLVGPDDLPLLLKLKDWPPHSSFEERLPRHGAEFMSALPFREYTDPKWGPLNLAVKLPDNVNKPDLGPKTYIAYGVSKELGIGDSVTKLHCDMSDAVNIQFCVCFLALICNSQQ
;
A
#
# COMPACT_ATOMS: atom_id res chain seq x y z
N MET A 1 1.13 -25.92 6.18
CA MET A 1 2.31 -26.35 5.38
C MET A 1 2.61 -25.40 4.23
N ARG A 2 1.66 -25.12 3.31
CA ARG A 2 1.85 -24.20 2.17
C ARG A 2 2.40 -22.81 2.54
N ILE A 3 1.89 -22.17 3.60
CA ILE A 3 2.44 -20.91 4.13
C ILE A 3 3.92 -21.03 4.51
N VAL A 4 4.30 -22.11 5.22
CA VAL A 4 5.67 -22.31 5.69
C VAL A 4 6.61 -22.48 4.50
N HIS A 5 6.18 -23.21 3.47
CA HIS A 5 6.93 -23.37 2.23
C HIS A 5 7.24 -22.02 1.57
N PHE A 6 6.25 -21.12 1.44
CA PHE A 6 6.45 -19.80 0.82
C PHE A 6 7.23 -18.81 1.67
N LEU A 7 7.05 -18.83 3.00
CA LEU A 7 7.71 -17.89 3.90
C LEU A 7 9.13 -18.32 4.29
N LEU A 8 9.48 -19.60 4.17
CA LEU A 8 10.78 -20.09 4.61
C LEU A 8 11.96 -19.43 3.88
N PRO A 9 11.96 -19.27 2.54
CA PRO A 9 13.04 -18.55 1.85
C PRO A 9 13.21 -17.12 2.37
N TRP A 10 12.10 -16.40 2.57
CA TRP A 10 12.12 -15.06 3.14
C TRP A 10 12.66 -15.06 4.57
N LEU A 11 12.23 -15.99 5.42
CA LEU A 11 12.71 -16.10 6.81
C LEU A 11 14.20 -16.42 6.88
N LYS A 12 14.72 -17.25 5.95
CA LYS A 12 16.16 -17.55 5.83
C LYS A 12 16.94 -16.29 5.45
N GLN A 13 16.47 -15.55 4.45
CA GLN A 13 17.08 -14.28 4.05
C GLN A 13 17.05 -13.26 5.20
N PHE A 14 15.89 -13.09 5.85
CA PHE A 14 15.73 -12.18 6.98
C PHE A 14 16.72 -12.50 8.11
N HIS A 15 16.84 -13.78 8.49
CA HIS A 15 17.82 -14.18 9.49
C HIS A 15 19.26 -13.95 9.05
N GLN A 16 19.59 -14.21 7.78
CA GLN A 16 20.91 -13.94 7.24
C GLN A 16 21.27 -12.44 7.34
N GLU A 17 20.35 -11.54 7.02
CA GLU A 17 20.54 -10.09 7.15
C GLU A 17 20.77 -9.67 8.61
N GLN A 18 20.04 -10.26 9.56
CA GLN A 18 20.27 -10.04 10.99
C GLN A 18 21.68 -10.47 11.42
N MET A 19 22.12 -11.65 10.97
CA MET A 19 23.44 -12.18 11.33
C MET A 19 24.58 -11.39 10.68
N GLN A 20 24.39 -10.89 9.46
CA GLN A 20 25.34 -9.98 8.82
C GLN A 20 25.49 -8.67 9.63
N GLU A 21 24.37 -8.08 10.07
CA GLU A 21 24.42 -6.85 10.87
C GLU A 21 25.02 -7.10 12.26
N LYS A 22 24.69 -8.22 12.90
CA LYS A 22 25.30 -8.66 14.18
C LYS A 22 26.81 -8.78 14.06
N SER A 23 27.28 -9.39 12.96
CA SER A 23 28.71 -9.57 12.68
C SER A 23 29.43 -8.23 12.47
N ALA A 24 28.80 -7.28 11.78
CA ALA A 24 29.36 -5.93 11.59
C ALA A 24 29.49 -5.17 12.94
N GLU A 25 28.49 -5.30 13.81
CA GLU A 25 28.53 -4.72 15.16
C GLU A 25 29.64 -5.37 16.03
N ALA A 26 29.79 -6.69 15.95
CA ALA A 26 30.82 -7.42 16.69
C ALA A 26 32.23 -7.04 16.25
N ALA A 27 32.45 -6.92 14.93
CA ALA A 27 33.71 -6.47 14.34
C ALA A 27 34.09 -5.05 14.82
N THR A 28 33.12 -4.13 14.89
CA THR A 28 33.33 -2.77 15.41
C THR A 28 33.76 -2.79 16.89
N LYS A 29 33.20 -3.70 17.69
CA LYS A 29 33.50 -3.85 19.11
C LYS A 29 34.74 -4.70 19.40
N GLY A 30 35.34 -5.32 18.37
CA GLY A 30 36.49 -6.21 18.53
C GLY A 30 36.18 -7.49 19.30
N ILE A 31 34.93 -7.97 19.24
CA ILE A 31 34.49 -9.21 19.90
C ILE A 31 33.96 -10.22 18.89
N ASP A 32 33.86 -11.47 19.30
CA ASP A 32 33.23 -12.54 18.52
C ASP A 32 31.72 -12.30 18.39
N ALA A 33 31.15 -12.53 17.20
CA ALA A 33 29.72 -12.34 16.93
C ALA A 33 28.84 -13.26 17.80
N ASP A 34 29.32 -14.46 18.15
CA ASP A 34 28.59 -15.39 19.02
C ASP A 34 28.54 -14.92 20.48
N LYS A 35 29.48 -14.04 20.87
CA LYS A 35 29.55 -13.44 22.22
C LYS A 35 28.84 -12.10 22.30
N LEU A 36 28.42 -11.52 21.17
CA LEU A 36 27.71 -10.26 21.15
C LEU A 36 26.25 -10.46 21.56
N GLU A 37 25.87 -9.86 22.68
CA GLU A 37 24.46 -9.70 23.06
C GLU A 37 23.92 -8.39 22.49
N VAL A 38 22.85 -8.48 21.70
CA VAL A 38 22.19 -7.30 21.13
C VAL A 38 21.18 -6.76 22.16
N PRO A 39 21.25 -5.48 22.56
CA PRO A 39 20.32 -4.89 23.52
C PRO A 39 18.86 -4.94 23.04
N LEU A 40 17.96 -5.34 23.94
CA LEU A 40 16.52 -5.39 23.68
C LEU A 40 15.89 -3.99 23.82
N THR A 41 15.16 -3.56 22.81
CA THR A 41 14.28 -2.38 22.88
C THR A 41 12.91 -2.80 23.42
N ILE A 42 12.44 -2.12 24.48
CA ILE A 42 11.09 -2.34 25.01
C ILE A 42 10.11 -1.52 24.17
N CYS A 43 9.31 -2.21 23.36
CA CYS A 43 8.22 -1.61 22.59
C CYS A 43 6.87 -1.94 23.24
N GLY A 44 5.92 -0.99 23.25
CA GLY A 44 4.57 -1.24 23.75
C GLY A 44 3.87 -2.34 22.95
N LYS A 45 2.96 -3.11 23.58
CA LYS A 45 2.23 -4.23 22.93
C LYS A 45 1.45 -3.85 21.66
N LYS A 46 1.23 -2.55 21.43
CA LYS A 46 0.51 -1.99 20.28
C LYS A 46 1.30 -0.88 19.58
N GLU A 47 2.61 -0.87 19.71
CA GLU A 47 3.46 0.13 19.07
C GLU A 47 4.26 -0.53 17.94
N ARG A 48 4.35 0.18 16.83
CA ARG A 48 5.17 -0.22 15.67
C ARG A 48 6.29 0.80 15.56
N ILE A 49 7.52 0.31 15.45
CA ILE A 49 8.68 1.16 15.17
C ILE A 49 8.79 1.27 13.65
N TYR A 50 9.13 2.47 13.17
CA TYR A 50 9.30 2.76 11.76
C TYR A 50 10.69 3.30 11.51
N CYS A 51 11.28 2.91 10.38
CA CYS A 51 12.53 3.49 9.91
C CYS A 51 12.32 4.98 9.60
N ASN A 52 13.12 5.86 10.20
CA ASN A 52 13.04 7.29 9.93
C ASN A 52 13.46 7.66 8.50
N ASN A 53 14.24 6.78 7.83
CA ASN A 53 14.68 6.98 6.45
C ASN A 53 13.59 6.57 5.43
N CYS A 54 13.26 5.28 5.35
CA CYS A 54 12.34 4.75 4.33
C CYS A 54 10.88 4.67 4.79
N ARG A 55 10.57 5.01 6.05
CA ARG A 55 9.23 4.95 6.65
C ARG A 55 8.59 3.56 6.69
N THR A 56 9.34 2.50 6.39
CA THR A 56 8.91 1.10 6.52
C THR A 56 8.92 0.66 7.99
N SER A 57 8.00 -0.22 8.37
CA SER A 57 7.98 -0.82 9.72
C SER A 57 9.19 -1.70 9.99
N ILE A 58 9.73 -1.62 11.20
CA ILE A 58 10.84 -2.41 11.69
C ILE A 58 10.30 -3.62 12.45
N VAL A 59 10.81 -4.81 12.10
CA VAL A 59 10.35 -6.09 12.66
C VAL A 59 11.15 -6.53 13.88
N ASP A 60 12.49 -6.42 13.82
CA ASP A 60 13.35 -6.89 14.92
C ASP A 60 14.66 -6.12 15.01
N PHE A 61 15.70 -6.51 14.26
CA PHE A 61 17.00 -5.86 14.32
C PHE A 61 16.96 -4.51 13.59
N HIS A 62 17.49 -3.48 14.24
CA HIS A 62 17.56 -2.13 13.72
C HIS A 62 18.67 -1.35 14.42
N ARG A 63 19.08 -0.21 13.84
CA ARG A 63 20.00 0.70 14.52
C ARG A 63 19.27 1.94 15.03
N THR A 64 19.53 2.32 16.28
CA THR A 64 18.88 3.46 16.94
C THR A 64 19.92 4.49 17.41
N CYS A 65 19.62 5.77 17.24
CA CYS A 65 20.35 6.86 17.89
C CYS A 65 19.85 7.04 19.33
N ASN A 66 20.73 6.88 20.32
CA ASN A 66 20.38 7.10 21.73
C ASN A 66 20.16 8.58 22.13
N LYS A 67 20.47 9.55 21.23
CA LYS A 67 20.26 10.99 21.49
C LYS A 67 18.93 11.51 20.98
N CYS A 68 18.52 11.12 19.77
CA CYS A 68 17.33 11.66 19.10
C CYS A 68 16.32 10.59 18.65
N ASN A 69 16.51 9.32 19.05
CA ASN A 69 15.65 8.20 18.70
C ASN A 69 15.43 8.04 17.18
N TYR A 70 16.49 8.29 16.41
CA TYR A 70 16.49 7.99 14.98
C TYR A 70 16.71 6.49 14.78
N ASP A 71 15.69 5.80 14.29
CA ASP A 71 15.66 4.38 13.98
C ASP A 71 15.90 4.12 12.48
N LEU A 72 16.76 3.14 12.20
CA LEU A 72 17.16 2.77 10.85
C LEU A 72 17.03 1.26 10.66
N CYS A 73 16.28 0.84 9.64
CA CYS A 73 16.14 -0.58 9.30
C CYS A 73 17.41 -1.16 8.66
N LEU A 74 17.53 -2.49 8.66
CA LEU A 74 18.69 -3.19 8.10
C LEU A 74 18.90 -2.92 6.61
N GLN A 75 17.82 -2.85 5.84
CA GLN A 75 17.90 -2.55 4.40
C GLN A 75 18.56 -1.19 4.15
N CYS A 76 18.12 -0.12 4.83
CA CYS A 76 18.76 1.18 4.72
C CYS A 76 20.20 1.17 5.25
N CYS A 77 20.52 0.36 6.28
CA CYS A 77 21.91 0.19 6.73
C CYS A 77 22.80 -0.39 5.62
N GLN A 78 22.31 -1.41 4.89
CA GLN A 78 23.03 -2.03 3.78
C GLN A 78 23.18 -1.08 2.60
N GLU A 79 22.12 -0.36 2.23
CA GLU A 79 22.13 0.64 1.15
C GLU A 79 23.17 1.74 1.42
N LEU A 80 23.20 2.27 2.64
CA LEU A 80 24.21 3.26 3.05
C LEU A 80 25.63 2.72 2.94
N ARG A 81 25.87 1.46 3.35
CA ARG A 81 27.20 0.83 3.22
C ARG A 81 27.60 0.57 1.77
N ARG A 82 26.63 0.39 0.87
CA ARG A 82 26.85 0.29 -0.59
C ARG A 82 27.01 1.66 -1.27
N GLY A 83 26.84 2.76 -0.53
CA GLY A 83 26.87 4.11 -1.09
C GLY A 83 25.60 4.49 -1.87
N LEU A 84 24.53 3.71 -1.72
CA LEU A 84 23.22 3.98 -2.30
C LEU A 84 22.45 4.83 -1.28
N VAL A 85 22.59 6.15 -1.36
CA VAL A 85 21.74 7.06 -0.59
C VAL A 85 20.44 7.21 -1.36
N SER A 86 19.37 6.55 -0.88
CA SER A 86 18.02 6.78 -1.37
C SER A 86 17.56 8.19 -0.98
N GLY A 87 17.89 9.18 -1.80
CA GLY A 87 17.02 10.33 -1.99
C GLY A 87 15.87 9.91 -2.90
N ASN A 88 14.67 10.44 -2.67
CA ASN A 88 13.48 10.22 -3.49
C ASN A 88 13.62 10.76 -4.92
N ASP A 89 14.56 10.23 -5.70
CA ASP A 89 14.68 10.47 -7.14
C ASP A 89 14.71 9.12 -7.85
N ALA A 90 13.54 8.49 -7.98
CA ALA A 90 13.32 7.54 -9.04
C ALA A 90 13.39 8.31 -10.37
N LYS A 91 14.60 8.42 -10.94
CA LYS A 91 14.77 8.87 -12.31
C LYS A 91 14.19 7.80 -13.24
N VAL A 92 12.93 7.98 -13.61
CA VAL A 92 12.41 7.42 -14.85
C VAL A 92 13.01 8.24 -15.97
N ASP A 93 13.83 7.59 -16.78
CA ASP A 93 14.38 8.14 -18.01
C ASP A 93 13.23 8.38 -19.00
N GLY A 94 13.02 9.64 -19.37
CA GLY A 94 11.89 10.08 -20.18
C GLY A 94 12.18 11.44 -20.79
N GLY A 95 12.88 11.44 -21.92
CA GLY A 95 13.16 12.64 -22.70
C GLY A 95 11.88 13.30 -23.23
N GLY A 96 11.85 14.63 -23.19
CA GLY A 96 10.81 15.44 -23.82
C GLY A 96 10.76 16.86 -23.27
N LYS A 97 11.57 17.76 -23.85
CA LYS A 97 11.44 19.21 -23.65
C LYS A 97 10.10 19.68 -24.22
N GLN A 98 9.35 20.51 -23.49
CA GLN A 98 8.66 21.65 -24.07
C GLN A 98 8.29 22.70 -22.99
N ASP A 99 8.73 23.93 -23.26
CA ASP A 99 8.51 25.15 -22.50
C ASP A 99 7.05 25.61 -22.58
N PHE A 100 6.45 26.11 -21.48
CA PHE A 100 5.48 27.20 -21.54
C PHE A 100 5.42 27.97 -20.20
N LEU A 101 5.67 29.27 -20.29
CA LEU A 101 5.54 30.28 -19.25
C LEU A 101 4.08 30.74 -19.12
N SER A 102 3.58 30.91 -17.89
CA SER A 102 2.79 32.08 -17.48
C SER A 102 2.46 32.00 -15.99
N GLY A 103 2.67 33.11 -15.29
CA GLY A 103 2.40 33.25 -13.86
C GLY A 103 1.10 34.03 -13.59
N VAL A 104 0.49 33.77 -12.44
CA VAL A 104 -0.41 34.70 -11.74
C VAL A 104 -0.25 34.47 -10.24
N SER A 105 -0.03 35.56 -9.51
CA SER A 105 0.09 35.68 -8.05
C SER A 105 -1.28 35.86 -7.41
N HIS A 106 -1.58 35.24 -6.25
CA HIS A 106 -2.55 35.78 -5.29
C HIS A 106 -2.29 35.38 -3.83
N ASP A 107 -2.72 36.28 -2.95
CA ASP A 107 -2.32 36.52 -1.57
C ASP A 107 -2.88 35.57 -0.49
N LYS A 108 -2.16 35.53 0.64
CA LYS A 108 -2.46 34.79 1.87
C LYS A 108 -3.58 35.43 2.69
N ILE A 109 -4.51 34.61 3.21
CA ILE A 109 -5.35 34.92 4.38
C ILE A 109 -5.26 33.77 5.39
N ILE A 110 -5.02 34.12 6.66
CA ILE A 110 -4.83 33.22 7.81
C ILE A 110 -6.15 33.14 8.60
N SER A 111 -6.58 31.93 8.97
CA SER A 111 -7.49 31.71 10.11
C SER A 111 -7.22 30.38 10.82
N LYS A 112 -7.13 30.45 12.16
CA LYS A 112 -6.87 29.34 13.09
C LYS A 112 -8.16 28.64 13.55
N GLY A 113 -8.12 27.31 13.71
CA GLY A 113 -9.13 26.46 14.38
C GLY A 113 -8.61 25.02 14.58
N PRO A 114 -9.14 24.21 15.53
CA PRO A 114 -8.36 23.33 16.40
C PRO A 114 -8.13 21.89 15.90
N SER A 115 -7.12 21.27 16.53
CA SER A 115 -6.53 19.95 16.31
C SER A 115 -7.41 18.77 16.71
N ASP A 116 -7.53 17.77 15.82
CA ASP A 116 -7.78 16.37 16.17
C ASP A 116 -6.84 15.45 15.36
N GLY A 117 -6.28 14.46 16.04
CA GLY A 117 -5.13 13.69 15.58
C GLY A 117 -5.46 12.62 14.53
N GLN A 118 -5.13 12.91 13.29
CA GLN A 118 -4.70 11.95 12.27
C GLN A 118 -3.55 12.61 11.49
N ASN A 119 -2.34 12.04 11.58
CA ASN A 119 -1.17 12.58 10.89
C ASN A 119 -1.18 12.16 9.41
N ASP A 120 -1.96 12.85 8.60
CA ASP A 120 -1.69 12.99 7.17
C ASP A 120 -0.99 14.34 6.96
N MET A 121 0.34 14.31 6.88
CA MET A 121 1.15 15.51 6.62
C MET A 121 1.14 15.82 5.12
N LEU A 122 0.48 16.92 4.77
CA LEU A 122 0.54 17.57 3.45
C LEU A 122 2.00 17.95 3.13
N ILE A 123 2.45 17.61 1.92
CA ILE A 123 3.75 18.00 1.39
C ILE A 123 3.66 19.44 0.89
N ASP A 124 4.18 20.39 1.68
CA ASP A 124 4.49 21.74 1.19
C ASP A 124 5.79 21.68 0.38
N SER A 125 5.66 21.58 -0.95
CA SER A 125 6.77 21.69 -1.88
C SER A 125 7.19 23.15 -2.02
N VAL A 126 8.04 23.63 -1.12
CA VAL A 126 8.78 24.89 -1.33
C VAL A 126 9.87 24.61 -2.36
N VAL A 127 9.70 25.15 -3.57
CA VAL A 127 10.74 25.17 -4.61
C VAL A 127 11.90 26.07 -4.13
N PRO A 128 13.14 25.58 -3.95
CA PRO A 128 14.28 26.46 -3.82
C PRO A 128 14.70 26.90 -5.22
N GLY A 129 14.78 28.22 -5.42
CA GLY A 129 15.35 28.81 -6.62
C GLY A 129 16.74 28.25 -6.93
N GLU A 130 17.01 28.10 -8.22
CA GLU A 130 18.29 27.66 -8.78
C GLU A 130 19.45 28.47 -8.18
N ASN A 131 20.33 27.78 -7.45
CA ASN A 131 21.77 28.00 -7.27
C ASN A 131 22.24 27.45 -5.92
N ASN A 132 22.53 26.15 -5.84
CA ASN A 132 23.54 25.54 -4.93
C ASN A 132 23.64 24.02 -5.12
N THR A 133 24.16 23.57 -6.26
CA THR A 133 24.38 22.15 -6.59
C THR A 133 25.68 21.56 -6.01
N SER A 134 26.23 22.09 -4.90
CA SER A 134 27.51 21.61 -4.32
C SER A 134 27.51 21.28 -2.82
N SER A 135 26.38 21.30 -2.11
CA SER A 135 26.37 21.15 -0.64
C SER A 135 25.50 20.03 -0.08
N LEU A 136 24.83 19.22 -0.91
CA LEU A 136 23.95 18.11 -0.46
C LEU A 136 24.64 16.75 -0.29
N ARG A 137 25.98 16.72 -0.23
CA ARG A 137 26.69 15.57 0.37
C ARG A 137 26.59 15.79 1.89
N GLN A 138 26.33 14.80 2.75
CA GLN A 138 27.07 13.56 2.83
C GLN A 138 26.55 12.76 4.05
N TRP A 139 25.37 12.15 3.98
CA TRP A 139 25.12 11.07 4.95
C TRP A 139 25.81 9.81 4.42
N SER A 140 26.96 9.48 4.99
CA SER A 140 27.77 8.34 4.59
C SER A 140 28.24 7.57 5.82
N VAL A 141 28.56 6.30 5.59
CA VAL A 141 29.15 5.41 6.60
C VAL A 141 30.61 5.82 6.85
N ASN A 142 31.09 5.63 8.07
CA ASN A 142 32.49 5.80 8.40
C ASN A 142 33.36 4.72 7.74
N LYS A 143 34.68 4.95 7.67
CA LYS A 143 35.63 4.02 7.03
C LYS A 143 35.66 2.61 7.66
N ASP A 144 35.26 2.50 8.92
CA ASP A 144 35.18 1.26 9.69
C ASP A 144 33.83 0.54 9.53
N GLY A 145 32.89 1.09 8.74
CA GLY A 145 31.56 0.52 8.54
C GLY A 145 30.51 0.98 9.57
N THR A 146 30.87 1.83 10.52
CA THR A 146 29.94 2.40 11.51
C THR A 146 29.04 3.47 10.89
N ILE A 147 27.77 3.48 11.29
CA ILE A 147 26.76 4.38 10.72
C ILE A 147 26.54 5.56 11.69
N PRO A 148 26.95 6.79 11.33
CA PRO A 148 26.62 7.97 12.11
C PRO A 148 25.12 8.28 12.00
N CYS A 149 24.56 8.85 13.06
CA CYS A 149 23.23 9.43 13.01
C CYS A 149 23.20 10.54 11.95
N PRO A 150 22.19 10.58 11.07
CA PRO A 150 22.19 11.53 9.97
C PRO A 150 22.15 12.99 10.47
N PRO A 151 22.52 13.97 9.63
CA PRO A 151 22.31 15.39 9.92
C PRO A 151 20.83 15.76 10.09
N ASN A 152 20.56 16.93 10.66
CA ASN A 152 19.20 17.47 10.86
C ASN A 152 18.38 17.53 9.57
N ALA A 153 19.02 17.69 8.40
CA ALA A 153 18.36 17.68 7.10
C ALA A 153 17.62 16.37 6.79
N PHE A 154 18.05 15.25 7.38
CA PHE A 154 17.40 13.94 7.27
C PHE A 154 16.68 13.55 8.57
N GLY A 155 16.52 14.48 9.52
CA GLY A 155 15.83 14.25 10.80
C GLY A 155 16.68 13.61 11.92
N GLY A 156 17.98 13.40 11.70
CA GLY A 156 18.90 12.93 12.75
C GLY A 156 19.62 14.08 13.47
N CYS A 157 20.50 13.76 14.43
CA CYS A 157 21.25 14.75 15.22
C CYS A 157 22.70 15.00 14.77
N GLY A 158 23.22 14.22 13.81
CA GLY A 158 24.58 14.36 13.27
C GLY A 158 25.74 14.11 14.24
N SER A 159 25.48 13.74 15.50
CA SER A 159 26.47 13.82 16.59
C SER A 159 26.70 12.53 17.39
N SER A 160 26.09 11.42 16.99
CA SER A 160 26.28 10.11 17.63
C SER A 160 26.31 9.00 16.59
N LEU A 161 26.76 7.81 16.97
CA LEU A 161 26.60 6.61 16.16
C LEU A 161 25.21 6.00 16.37
N LEU A 162 24.73 5.23 15.39
CA LEU A 162 23.55 4.40 15.52
C LEU A 162 23.94 3.03 16.07
N GLU A 163 23.36 2.63 17.20
CA GLU A 163 23.65 1.37 17.89
C GLU A 163 22.67 0.28 17.49
N LEU A 164 23.14 -0.96 17.32
CA LEU A 164 22.29 -2.10 17.01
C LEU A 164 21.41 -2.46 18.22
N LYS A 165 20.11 -2.63 17.98
CA LYS A 165 19.10 -3.10 18.93
C LYS A 165 18.20 -4.16 18.30
N CYS A 166 17.46 -4.89 19.13
CA CYS A 166 16.47 -5.89 18.69
C CYS A 166 15.15 -5.76 19.45
N LEU A 167 14.06 -6.30 18.90
CA LEU A 167 12.72 -6.33 19.53
C LEU A 167 12.38 -7.71 20.07
N PHE A 168 12.94 -8.76 19.50
CA PHE A 168 12.78 -10.11 19.97
C PHE A 168 13.96 -10.53 20.85
N LYS A 169 13.70 -11.50 21.73
CA LYS A 169 14.76 -12.15 22.51
C LYS A 169 15.72 -12.86 21.58
N GLU A 170 16.98 -12.97 22.01
CA GLU A 170 18.00 -13.66 21.25
C GLU A 170 17.54 -15.08 20.85
N LYS A 171 17.93 -15.51 19.65
CA LYS A 171 17.63 -16.83 19.06
C LYS A 171 16.17 -17.06 18.69
N PHE A 172 15.23 -16.15 18.93
CA PHE A 172 13.82 -16.32 18.54
C PHE A 172 13.66 -16.68 17.04
N ILE A 173 14.32 -15.93 16.15
CA ILE A 173 14.28 -16.17 14.71
C ILE A 173 14.97 -17.49 14.32
N ALA A 174 16.09 -17.82 14.98
CA ALA A 174 16.80 -19.08 14.75
C ALA A 174 15.95 -20.30 15.17
N GLU A 175 15.29 -20.24 16.33
CA GLU A 175 14.35 -21.28 16.79
C GLU A 175 13.13 -21.40 15.86
N LEU A 176 12.64 -20.27 15.34
CA LEU A 176 11.55 -20.27 14.36
C LEU A 176 11.97 -20.95 13.05
N LEU A 177 13.19 -20.70 12.58
CA LEU A 177 13.77 -21.38 11.42
C LEU A 177 13.91 -22.89 11.64
N GLU A 178 14.42 -23.32 12.79
CA GLU A 178 14.51 -24.75 13.14
C GLU A 178 13.13 -25.43 13.09
N LYS A 179 12.11 -24.79 13.69
CA LYS A 179 10.72 -25.28 13.65
C LYS A 179 10.16 -25.33 12.24
N ALA A 180 10.42 -24.31 11.42
CA ALA A 180 9.95 -24.22 10.04
C ALA A 180 10.59 -25.28 9.13
N ASN A 181 11.90 -25.48 9.23
CA ASN A 181 12.61 -26.55 8.50
C ASN A 181 12.15 -27.94 8.96
N SER A 182 12.01 -28.16 10.27
CA SER A 182 11.50 -29.43 10.82
C SER A 182 10.10 -29.76 10.33
N ALA A 183 9.23 -28.75 10.16
CA ALA A 183 7.89 -28.96 9.63
C ALA A 183 7.93 -29.43 8.16
N LEU A 184 8.81 -28.88 7.33
CA LEU A 184 8.90 -29.20 5.91
C LEU A 184 9.61 -30.53 5.62
N ASN A 185 10.62 -30.91 6.42
CA ASN A 185 11.34 -32.17 6.25
C ASN A 185 10.46 -33.43 6.43
N ASN A 186 9.25 -33.27 6.99
CA ASN A 186 8.30 -34.36 7.20
C ASN A 186 7.36 -34.63 6.01
N GLU A 187 7.43 -33.85 4.91
CA GLU A 187 6.58 -34.06 3.72
C GLU A 187 7.29 -33.78 2.39
N MET A 188 6.74 -34.36 1.31
CA MET A 188 7.28 -34.38 -0.05
C MET A 188 7.40 -32.96 -0.64
N GLU A 189 8.58 -32.64 -1.19
CA GLU A 189 8.84 -31.38 -1.89
C GLU A 189 7.76 -31.08 -2.95
N VAL A 190 7.04 -29.97 -2.78
CA VAL A 190 6.27 -29.38 -3.88
C VAL A 190 7.28 -28.72 -4.81
N LYS A 191 7.71 -29.45 -5.83
CA LYS A 191 8.49 -28.88 -6.92
C LYS A 191 7.56 -27.98 -7.74
N ILE A 192 7.77 -26.67 -7.66
CA ILE A 192 7.28 -25.75 -8.68
C ILE A 192 8.26 -25.92 -9.86
N GLU A 193 8.04 -26.95 -10.67
CA GLU A 193 8.78 -27.11 -11.93
C GLU A 193 8.43 -25.94 -12.85
N GLY A 194 9.44 -25.39 -13.53
CA GLY A 194 9.28 -24.31 -14.50
C GLY A 194 8.57 -24.77 -15.77
N SER A 195 7.29 -25.11 -15.65
CA SER A 195 6.40 -25.26 -16.79
C SER A 195 6.22 -23.89 -17.46
N LYS A 196 5.97 -23.90 -18.78
CA LYS A 196 5.55 -22.70 -19.49
C LYS A 196 4.20 -22.26 -18.91
N CYS A 197 4.09 -20.98 -18.57
CA CYS A 197 2.87 -20.40 -18.02
C CYS A 197 1.69 -20.65 -18.99
N PRO A 198 0.55 -21.17 -18.51
CA PRO A 198 -0.65 -21.44 -19.32
C PRO A 198 -1.21 -20.23 -20.07
N CYS A 199 -0.84 -19.01 -19.68
CA CYS A 199 -1.19 -17.79 -20.43
C CYS A 199 -0.65 -17.80 -21.87
N PHE A 200 0.36 -18.63 -22.16
CA PHE A 200 0.99 -18.77 -23.46
C PHE A 200 0.68 -20.17 -24.04
N THR A 201 0.12 -20.22 -25.24
CA THR A 201 -0.09 -21.50 -25.95
C THR A 201 1.23 -22.13 -26.40
N GLU A 202 1.20 -23.41 -26.78
CA GLU A 202 2.39 -24.15 -27.21
C GLU A 202 3.09 -23.54 -28.45
N SER A 203 2.37 -22.79 -29.28
CA SER A 203 2.92 -22.05 -30.43
C SER A 203 3.57 -20.72 -30.04
N GLY A 204 3.49 -20.31 -28.77
CA GLY A 204 3.87 -18.98 -28.30
C GLY A 204 2.82 -17.90 -28.55
N ASP A 205 1.68 -18.27 -29.16
CA ASP A 205 0.51 -17.40 -29.29
C ASP A 205 -0.24 -17.33 -27.96
N MET A 206 -0.90 -16.23 -27.65
CA MET A 206 -1.49 -16.01 -26.32
C MET A 206 -2.91 -16.59 -26.22
N ASP A 207 -3.27 -17.11 -25.03
CA ASP A 207 -4.66 -17.44 -24.71
C ASP A 207 -5.42 -16.16 -24.32
N ASP A 208 -6.28 -15.69 -25.23
CA ASP A 208 -7.13 -14.51 -25.05
C ASP A 208 -8.21 -14.72 -23.97
N GLY A 209 -8.42 -15.96 -23.50
CA GLY A 209 -9.41 -16.28 -22.48
C GLY A 209 -9.01 -15.87 -21.05
N ILE A 210 -7.72 -15.95 -20.71
CA ILE A 210 -7.23 -15.76 -19.33
C ILE A 210 -6.13 -14.69 -19.21
N SER A 211 -5.82 -13.96 -20.28
CA SER A 211 -4.80 -12.92 -20.29
C SER A 211 -5.35 -11.60 -20.85
N ARG A 212 -4.78 -10.47 -20.43
CA ARG A 212 -5.14 -9.13 -20.94
C ARG A 212 -3.90 -8.34 -21.32
N LYS A 213 -3.84 -7.89 -22.57
CA LYS A 213 -2.79 -6.98 -23.02
C LYS A 213 -2.90 -5.64 -22.29
N SER A 214 -1.84 -5.27 -21.60
CA SER A 214 -1.78 -4.08 -20.73
C SER A 214 -0.69 -3.09 -21.16
N SER A 215 0.26 -3.52 -22.00
CA SER A 215 1.20 -2.62 -22.68
C SER A 215 1.61 -3.11 -24.07
N CYS A 216 2.30 -2.24 -24.82
CA CYS A 216 2.81 -2.50 -26.17
C CYS A 216 4.31 -2.18 -26.27
N ARG A 217 5.12 -2.71 -25.34
CA ARG A 217 6.58 -2.54 -25.36
C ARG A 217 7.23 -3.54 -26.31
N GLU A 218 8.12 -3.08 -27.18
CA GLU A 218 8.91 -3.97 -28.03
C GLU A 218 9.84 -4.85 -27.17
N ASN A 219 10.00 -6.12 -27.55
CA ASN A 219 10.88 -7.10 -26.90
C ASN A 219 10.62 -7.35 -25.40
N SER A 220 9.40 -7.12 -24.90
CA SER A 220 9.04 -7.42 -23.52
C SER A 220 8.03 -8.57 -23.39
N CYS A 221 8.26 -9.46 -22.43
CA CYS A 221 7.33 -10.53 -22.05
C CYS A 221 6.31 -10.11 -20.97
N ASP A 222 6.41 -8.88 -20.43
CA ASP A 222 5.54 -8.34 -19.37
C ASP A 222 4.32 -7.55 -19.88
N ASN A 223 4.05 -7.61 -21.18
CA ASN A 223 3.00 -6.82 -21.82
C ASN A 223 1.57 -7.25 -21.46
N TYR A 224 1.43 -8.37 -20.73
CA TYR A 224 0.18 -9.04 -20.46
C TYR A 224 0.03 -9.29 -18.97
N ILE A 225 -1.20 -9.13 -18.51
CA ILE A 225 -1.59 -9.37 -17.12
C ILE A 225 -2.49 -10.61 -17.09
N TYR A 226 -2.28 -11.47 -16.09
CA TYR A 226 -3.18 -12.58 -15.83
C TYR A 226 -4.59 -12.08 -15.50
N CYS A 227 -5.55 -12.49 -16.31
CA CYS A 227 -6.90 -11.92 -16.34
C CYS A 227 -8.03 -12.98 -16.45
N PRO A 228 -8.13 -13.92 -15.48
CA PRO A 228 -9.14 -14.98 -15.48
C PRO A 228 -10.54 -14.42 -15.20
N THR A 229 -11.58 -15.19 -15.50
CA THR A 229 -12.93 -14.93 -14.96
C THR A 229 -13.08 -15.50 -13.55
N ALA A 230 -14.09 -15.03 -12.81
CA ALA A 230 -14.40 -15.56 -11.49
C ALA A 230 -14.77 -17.06 -11.52
N THR A 231 -15.36 -17.53 -12.62
CA THR A 231 -15.64 -18.96 -12.86
C THR A 231 -14.35 -19.77 -13.02
N ASP A 232 -13.36 -19.26 -13.75
CA ASP A 232 -12.05 -19.92 -13.89
C ASP A 232 -11.34 -20.05 -12.55
N VAL A 233 -11.48 -19.05 -11.67
CA VAL A 233 -10.94 -19.08 -10.31
C VAL A 233 -11.58 -20.20 -9.49
N GLN A 234 -12.90 -20.38 -9.55
CA GLN A 234 -13.60 -21.47 -8.86
C GLN A 234 -13.19 -22.86 -9.35
N ASN A 235 -12.79 -22.98 -10.63
CA ASN A 235 -12.44 -24.24 -11.27
C ASN A 235 -10.98 -24.68 -11.06
N GLY A 236 -10.21 -24.00 -10.21
CA GLY A 236 -8.88 -24.47 -9.80
C GLY A 236 -7.69 -23.60 -10.23
N SER A 237 -7.85 -22.29 -10.38
CA SER A 237 -6.77 -21.39 -10.82
C SER A 237 -5.82 -20.90 -9.72
N LEU A 238 -5.85 -21.47 -8.52
CA LEU A 238 -5.06 -20.97 -7.39
C LEU A 238 -3.54 -21.10 -7.61
N ASP A 239 -3.09 -22.21 -8.19
CA ASP A 239 -1.66 -22.47 -8.43
C ASP A 239 -1.11 -21.48 -9.46
N HIS A 240 -1.86 -21.26 -10.54
CA HIS A 240 -1.52 -20.28 -11.58
C HIS A 240 -1.50 -18.84 -11.03
N PHE A 241 -2.48 -18.48 -10.18
CA PHE A 241 -2.43 -17.21 -9.45
C PHE A 241 -1.15 -17.07 -8.62
N GLN A 242 -0.74 -18.12 -7.91
CA GLN A 242 0.47 -18.09 -7.10
C GLN A 242 1.75 -17.93 -7.93
N GLU A 243 1.81 -18.49 -9.14
CA GLU A 243 2.95 -18.27 -10.05
C GLU A 243 3.12 -16.80 -10.43
N HIS A 244 2.02 -16.10 -10.72
CA HIS A 244 2.04 -14.66 -11.00
C HIS A 244 2.32 -13.85 -9.72
N TRP A 245 1.68 -14.22 -8.61
CA TRP A 245 1.83 -13.51 -7.34
C TRP A 245 3.27 -13.57 -6.79
N LEU A 246 3.96 -14.71 -6.94
CA LEU A 246 5.37 -14.86 -6.56
C LEU A 246 6.32 -13.97 -7.35
N LYS A 247 5.93 -13.53 -8.56
CA LYS A 247 6.70 -12.58 -9.39
C LYS A 247 6.40 -11.12 -9.05
N GLY A 248 5.45 -10.86 -8.14
CA GLY A 248 4.98 -9.51 -7.83
C GLY A 248 4.11 -8.90 -8.93
N GLU A 249 3.50 -9.73 -9.78
CA GLU A 249 2.66 -9.27 -10.88
C GLU A 249 1.20 -9.04 -10.39
N PRO A 250 0.54 -7.94 -10.81
CA PRO A 250 -0.88 -7.74 -10.51
C PRO A 250 -1.75 -8.78 -11.24
N VAL A 251 -2.94 -9.06 -10.69
CA VAL A 251 -3.91 -10.00 -11.28
C VAL A 251 -5.28 -9.33 -11.35
N ILE A 252 -6.00 -9.52 -12.47
CA ILE A 252 -7.34 -8.95 -12.69
C ILE A 252 -8.36 -10.08 -12.83
N VAL A 253 -9.22 -10.29 -11.83
CA VAL A 253 -10.32 -11.25 -11.96
C VAL A 253 -11.56 -10.55 -12.52
N ARG A 254 -12.02 -11.02 -13.68
CA ARG A 254 -13.21 -10.50 -14.36
C ARG A 254 -14.48 -11.13 -13.82
N ASP A 255 -15.59 -10.41 -13.98
CA ASP A 255 -16.94 -10.92 -13.74
C ASP A 255 -17.18 -11.46 -12.32
N THR A 256 -16.49 -10.92 -11.31
CA THR A 256 -16.64 -11.33 -9.89
C THR A 256 -18.06 -11.16 -9.37
N LEU A 257 -18.80 -10.17 -9.88
CA LEU A 257 -20.20 -9.93 -9.51
C LEU A 257 -21.16 -10.99 -10.04
N ALA A 258 -20.80 -11.74 -11.10
CA ALA A 258 -21.65 -12.78 -11.67
C ALA A 258 -21.95 -13.94 -10.69
N LEU A 259 -21.12 -14.07 -9.64
CA LEU A 259 -21.24 -15.09 -8.61
C LEU A 259 -21.94 -14.59 -7.33
N THR A 260 -22.34 -13.31 -7.32
CA THR A 260 -22.96 -12.67 -6.16
C THR A 260 -24.50 -12.77 -6.21
N SER A 261 -25.17 -12.27 -5.16
CA SER A 261 -26.63 -12.25 -5.08
C SER A 261 -27.32 -11.23 -6.00
N GLY A 262 -26.56 -10.34 -6.64
CA GLY A 262 -27.09 -9.29 -7.52
C GLY A 262 -27.78 -8.14 -6.79
N LEU A 263 -27.38 -7.86 -5.55
CA LEU A 263 -27.85 -6.69 -4.81
C LEU A 263 -27.28 -5.41 -5.46
N SER A 264 -28.11 -4.37 -5.49
CA SER A 264 -27.77 -3.13 -6.18
C SER A 264 -26.86 -2.24 -5.32
N TRP A 265 -25.81 -1.73 -5.96
CA TRP A 265 -24.86 -0.76 -5.44
C TRP A 265 -25.08 0.64 -6.02
N GLU A 266 -26.22 0.86 -6.69
CA GLU A 266 -26.55 2.17 -7.23
C GLU A 266 -26.56 3.24 -6.13
N PRO A 267 -26.14 4.49 -6.44
CA PRO A 267 -25.99 5.57 -5.47
C PRO A 267 -27.20 5.76 -4.54
N MET A 268 -28.41 5.75 -5.11
CA MET A 268 -29.63 5.93 -4.33
C MET A 268 -30.04 4.70 -3.52
N VAL A 269 -29.61 3.49 -3.92
CA VAL A 269 -29.78 2.27 -3.12
C VAL A 269 -28.82 2.30 -1.93
N MET A 270 -27.56 2.66 -2.16
CA MET A 270 -26.56 2.85 -1.11
C MET A 270 -27.01 3.91 -0.10
N TRP A 271 -27.47 5.07 -0.56
CA TRP A 271 -28.03 6.10 0.31
C TRP A 271 -29.19 5.61 1.18
N ARG A 272 -30.14 4.87 0.61
CA ARG A 272 -31.29 4.31 1.36
C ARG A 272 -30.84 3.31 2.41
N ALA A 273 -29.94 2.39 2.05
CA ALA A 273 -29.44 1.37 2.96
C ALA A 273 -28.80 1.98 4.23
N LEU A 274 -28.29 3.21 4.13
CA LEU A 274 -27.68 3.92 5.26
C LEU A 274 -28.65 4.56 6.22
N ARG A 275 -29.87 4.86 5.77
CA ARG A 275 -30.93 5.45 6.60
C ARG A 275 -31.70 4.41 7.41
N GLU A 276 -31.54 3.13 7.11
CA GLU A 276 -32.35 2.07 7.72
C GLU A 276 -31.92 1.75 9.18
N LYS A 277 -30.80 2.31 9.69
CA LYS A 277 -30.36 2.13 11.08
C LYS A 277 -30.85 3.24 12.03
N LYS A 278 -31.74 2.88 12.95
CA LYS A 278 -32.49 3.76 13.87
C LYS A 278 -31.75 4.37 15.08
N GLU A 279 -30.41 4.37 15.18
CA GLU A 279 -29.75 4.91 16.38
C GLU A 279 -29.23 6.36 16.25
N LYS A 280 -29.85 7.22 17.07
CA LYS A 280 -29.45 8.54 17.61
C LYS A 280 -28.56 9.44 16.74
N VAL A 281 -29.23 10.44 16.16
CA VAL A 281 -28.66 11.58 15.43
C VAL A 281 -27.79 11.11 14.26
N GLU A 282 -28.47 10.65 13.20
CA GLU A 282 -27.85 10.47 11.90
C GLU A 282 -27.13 11.78 11.53
N ARG A 283 -25.79 11.75 11.46
CA ARG A 283 -25.07 12.78 10.73
C ARG A 283 -25.54 12.65 9.28
N LEU A 284 -26.46 13.54 8.90
CA LEU A 284 -26.94 13.69 7.53
C LEU A 284 -25.84 14.20 6.59
N SER A 285 -24.65 14.45 7.13
CA SER A 285 -23.50 14.98 6.43
C SER A 285 -22.28 14.08 6.60
N VAL A 286 -21.47 14.03 5.55
CA VAL A 286 -20.24 13.25 5.43
C VAL A 286 -19.12 14.19 5.03
N LEU A 287 -17.94 13.98 5.61
CA LEU A 287 -16.73 14.68 5.21
C LEU A 287 -16.23 14.05 3.90
N ALA A 288 -16.35 14.80 2.81
CA ALA A 288 -15.87 14.43 1.50
C ALA A 288 -14.61 15.22 1.15
N LEU A 289 -13.77 14.65 0.30
CA LEU A 289 -12.62 15.35 -0.28
C LEU A 289 -13.04 15.92 -1.64
N GLU A 290 -12.84 17.21 -1.84
CA GLU A 290 -12.92 17.84 -3.16
C GLU A 290 -11.59 17.63 -3.88
N CYS A 291 -11.61 16.94 -5.02
CA CYS A 291 -10.41 16.37 -5.64
C CYS A 291 -9.53 17.38 -6.37
N LEU A 292 -10.05 18.55 -6.79
CA LEU A 292 -9.24 19.55 -7.48
C LEU A 292 -8.40 20.36 -6.48
N GLY A 293 -9.04 20.88 -5.44
CA GLY A 293 -8.42 21.67 -4.38
C GLY A 293 -7.85 20.84 -3.22
N TRP A 294 -8.14 19.53 -3.16
CA TRP A 294 -7.75 18.63 -2.08
C TRP A 294 -8.22 19.11 -0.69
N CYS A 295 -9.37 19.77 -0.65
CA CYS A 295 -9.95 20.28 0.59
C CYS A 295 -11.07 19.38 1.10
N GLU A 296 -11.14 19.23 2.42
CA GLU A 296 -12.25 18.53 3.06
C GLU A 296 -13.48 19.43 3.13
N VAL A 297 -14.62 18.89 2.70
CA VAL A 297 -15.90 19.59 2.63
C VAL A 297 -16.99 18.76 3.30
N ASP A 298 -17.81 19.42 4.11
CA ASP A 298 -18.96 18.76 4.76
C ASP A 298 -20.15 18.76 3.79
N VAL A 299 -20.57 17.57 3.36
CA VAL A 299 -21.59 17.40 2.31
C VAL A 299 -22.74 16.57 2.84
N ASN A 300 -23.97 17.02 2.59
CA ASN A 300 -25.14 16.20 2.90
C ASN A 300 -25.09 14.89 2.11
N ILE A 301 -25.21 13.75 2.78
CA ILE A 301 -25.02 12.43 2.18
C ILE A 301 -26.00 12.14 1.04
N HIS A 302 -27.25 12.63 1.14
CA HIS A 302 -28.21 12.52 0.03
C HIS A 302 -27.73 13.33 -1.19
N MET A 303 -27.25 14.56 -0.97
CA MET A 303 -26.72 15.40 -2.04
C MET A 303 -25.47 14.80 -2.67
N PHE A 304 -24.62 14.16 -1.87
CA PHE A 304 -23.46 13.42 -2.40
C PHE A 304 -23.89 12.30 -3.35
N PHE A 305 -24.83 11.43 -2.96
CA PHE A 305 -25.27 10.33 -3.82
C PHE A 305 -26.12 10.79 -5.00
N ALA A 306 -26.94 11.83 -4.84
CA ALA A 306 -27.68 12.42 -5.95
C ALA A 306 -26.73 13.06 -6.98
N GLY A 307 -25.75 13.84 -6.50
CA GLY A 307 -24.73 14.48 -7.33
C GLY A 307 -23.83 13.50 -8.07
N TYR A 308 -23.56 12.33 -7.48
CA TYR A 308 -22.84 11.25 -8.16
C TYR A 308 -23.56 10.80 -9.43
N SER A 309 -24.89 10.68 -9.37
CA SER A 309 -25.71 10.21 -10.49
C SER A 309 -26.07 11.31 -11.50
N SER A 310 -26.06 12.59 -11.11
CA SER A 310 -26.42 13.70 -12.00
C SER A 310 -25.23 14.47 -12.55
N GLY A 311 -24.05 14.33 -11.93
CA GLY A 311 -22.96 15.28 -12.08
C GLY A 311 -23.27 16.58 -11.32
N LEU A 312 -22.22 17.29 -10.93
CA LEU A 312 -22.29 18.63 -10.33
C LEU A 312 -21.26 19.53 -11.01
N VAL A 313 -21.63 20.80 -11.19
CA VAL A 313 -20.75 21.84 -11.70
C VAL A 313 -20.37 22.74 -10.54
N GLY A 314 -19.07 22.91 -10.32
CA GLY A 314 -18.49 23.77 -9.31
C GLY A 314 -18.22 25.18 -9.85
N PRO A 315 -17.36 25.95 -9.16
CA PRO A 315 -16.88 27.24 -9.65
C PRO A 315 -16.19 27.12 -11.02
N ASP A 316 -16.17 28.22 -11.77
CA ASP A 316 -15.50 28.33 -13.07
C ASP A 316 -15.99 27.32 -14.14
N ASP A 317 -17.24 26.87 -14.02
CA ASP A 317 -17.88 25.87 -14.87
C ASP A 317 -17.12 24.53 -14.93
N LEU A 318 -16.27 24.25 -13.93
CA LEU A 318 -15.55 22.99 -13.79
C LEU A 318 -16.40 21.91 -13.12
N PRO A 319 -16.21 20.63 -13.45
CA PRO A 319 -16.90 19.55 -12.75
C PRO A 319 -16.47 19.52 -11.28
N LEU A 320 -17.44 19.50 -10.37
CA LEU A 320 -17.16 19.30 -8.96
C LEU A 320 -16.89 17.81 -8.72
N LEU A 321 -15.67 17.48 -8.28
CA LEU A 321 -15.25 16.10 -8.06
C LEU A 321 -15.14 15.82 -6.56
N LEU A 322 -16.06 15.01 -6.04
CA LEU A 322 -16.09 14.63 -4.63
C LEU A 322 -15.70 13.17 -4.43
N LYS A 323 -14.99 12.90 -3.33
CA LYS A 323 -14.59 11.55 -2.91
C LYS A 323 -14.92 11.30 -1.44
N LEU A 324 -15.50 10.14 -1.17
CA LEU A 324 -15.55 9.53 0.16
C LEU A 324 -14.48 8.43 0.21
N LYS A 325 -13.51 8.61 1.11
CA LYS A 325 -12.43 7.65 1.38
C LYS A 325 -12.71 6.92 2.70
N ASP A 326 -12.31 5.65 2.78
CA ASP A 326 -12.28 4.85 4.02
C ASP A 326 -13.61 4.87 4.78
N TRP A 327 -14.70 4.86 4.02
CA TRP A 327 -16.02 5.00 4.59
C TRP A 327 -16.65 3.61 4.78
N PRO A 328 -17.31 3.33 5.92
CA PRO A 328 -17.52 4.20 7.10
C PRO A 328 -16.27 4.41 7.98
N PRO A 329 -16.04 5.62 8.54
CA PRO A 329 -14.77 5.98 9.20
C PRO A 329 -14.56 5.41 10.61
N HIS A 330 -15.63 5.02 11.33
CA HIS A 330 -15.55 4.65 12.77
C HIS A 330 -16.31 3.37 13.14
N SER A 331 -16.88 2.67 12.16
CA SER A 331 -17.68 1.45 12.38
C SER A 331 -17.37 0.47 11.27
N SER A 332 -17.41 -0.83 11.54
CA SER A 332 -17.19 -1.81 10.49
C SER A 332 -18.24 -1.67 9.38
N PHE A 333 -17.81 -1.86 8.14
CA PHE A 333 -18.72 -1.82 6.98
C PHE A 333 -19.89 -2.79 7.16
N GLU A 334 -19.63 -3.99 7.69
CA GLU A 334 -20.64 -5.01 8.00
C GLU A 334 -21.65 -4.54 9.05
N GLU A 335 -21.24 -3.69 10.00
CA GLU A 335 -22.17 -3.10 10.94
C GLU A 335 -23.10 -2.12 10.23
N ARG A 336 -22.59 -1.23 9.39
CA ARG A 336 -23.45 -0.22 8.73
C ARG A 336 -24.28 -0.76 7.58
N LEU A 337 -23.71 -1.65 6.77
CA LEU A 337 -24.28 -2.16 5.54
C LEU A 337 -24.14 -3.69 5.51
N PRO A 338 -24.86 -4.44 6.37
CA PRO A 338 -24.67 -5.89 6.50
C PRO A 338 -24.96 -6.67 5.22
N ARG A 339 -25.97 -6.26 4.44
CA ARG A 339 -26.32 -6.91 3.17
C ARG A 339 -25.24 -6.72 2.12
N HIS A 340 -24.81 -5.47 1.91
CA HIS A 340 -23.69 -5.14 1.01
C HIS A 340 -22.38 -5.75 1.49
N GLY A 341 -22.17 -5.86 2.81
CA GLY A 341 -21.01 -6.52 3.39
C GLY A 341 -20.98 -8.01 3.04
N ALA A 342 -22.10 -8.72 3.20
CA ALA A 342 -22.22 -10.12 2.80
C ALA A 342 -22.01 -10.31 1.29
N GLU A 343 -22.53 -9.40 0.48
CA GLU A 343 -22.32 -9.45 -0.97
C GLU A 343 -20.85 -9.20 -1.36
N PHE A 344 -20.21 -8.20 -0.75
CA PHE A 344 -18.79 -7.93 -0.95
C PHE A 344 -17.95 -9.18 -0.66
N MET A 345 -18.22 -9.83 0.47
CA MET A 345 -17.53 -11.04 0.88
C MET A 345 -17.75 -12.21 -0.11
N SER A 346 -18.93 -12.29 -0.74
CA SER A 346 -19.23 -13.30 -1.77
C SER A 346 -18.51 -13.04 -3.11
N ALA A 347 -18.14 -11.78 -3.39
CA ALA A 347 -17.47 -11.38 -4.61
C ALA A 347 -15.95 -11.58 -4.58
N LEU A 348 -15.37 -11.87 -3.42
CA LEU A 348 -13.92 -11.99 -3.24
C LEU A 348 -13.35 -13.15 -4.09
N PRO A 349 -12.44 -12.89 -5.04
CA PRO A 349 -11.69 -13.94 -5.72
C PRO A 349 -10.57 -14.46 -4.83
N PHE A 350 -10.07 -15.68 -5.09
CA PHE A 350 -8.95 -16.29 -4.34
C PHE A 350 -9.13 -16.18 -2.81
N ARG A 351 -10.29 -16.63 -2.31
CA ARG A 351 -10.69 -16.49 -0.90
C ARG A 351 -9.69 -17.11 0.08
N GLU A 352 -8.84 -18.02 -0.39
CA GLU A 352 -7.70 -18.52 0.36
C GLU A 352 -6.79 -17.40 0.87
N TYR A 353 -6.58 -16.37 0.05
CA TYR A 353 -5.79 -15.18 0.35
C TYR A 353 -6.65 -14.00 0.81
N THR A 354 -7.81 -13.79 0.17
CA THR A 354 -8.54 -12.53 0.32
C THR A 354 -9.60 -12.55 1.42
N ASP A 355 -10.04 -13.71 1.90
CA ASP A 355 -11.07 -13.78 2.96
C ASP A 355 -10.48 -13.29 4.30
N PRO A 356 -10.98 -12.17 4.86
CA PRO A 356 -10.45 -11.55 6.07
C PRO A 356 -10.83 -12.27 7.36
N LYS A 357 -11.64 -13.34 7.29
CA LYS A 357 -12.09 -14.11 8.47
C LYS A 357 -11.55 -15.54 8.44
N TRP A 358 -11.60 -16.18 7.28
CA TRP A 358 -11.38 -17.62 7.14
C TRP A 358 -10.27 -17.99 6.16
N GLY A 359 -9.63 -17.02 5.51
CA GLY A 359 -8.57 -17.25 4.52
C GLY A 359 -7.44 -18.13 5.07
N PRO A 360 -7.26 -19.39 4.62
CA PRO A 360 -6.18 -20.25 5.09
C PRO A 360 -4.78 -19.74 4.78
N LEU A 361 -4.62 -18.95 3.70
CA LEU A 361 -3.35 -18.35 3.26
C LEU A 361 -3.24 -16.85 3.61
N ASN A 362 -4.32 -16.26 4.13
CA ASN A 362 -4.29 -14.90 4.68
C ASN A 362 -3.57 -14.89 6.04
N LEU A 363 -2.35 -14.35 6.09
CA LEU A 363 -1.58 -14.31 7.33
C LEU A 363 -2.22 -13.44 8.41
N ALA A 364 -2.96 -12.41 8.01
CA ALA A 364 -3.55 -11.48 8.96
C ALA A 364 -4.61 -12.15 9.85
N VAL A 365 -5.31 -13.18 9.36
CA VAL A 365 -6.27 -13.95 10.17
C VAL A 365 -5.60 -14.93 11.13
N LYS A 366 -4.30 -15.20 10.95
CA LYS A 366 -3.50 -16.07 11.82
C LYS A 366 -2.77 -15.30 12.92
N LEU A 367 -2.81 -13.96 12.87
CA LEU A 367 -2.20 -13.12 13.89
C LEU A 367 -3.00 -13.19 15.20
N PRO A 368 -2.32 -13.29 16.36
CA PRO A 368 -2.95 -13.24 17.68
C PRO A 368 -3.76 -11.94 17.91
N ASP A 369 -4.76 -11.97 18.80
CA ASP A 369 -5.58 -10.78 19.08
C ASP A 369 -4.84 -9.67 19.83
N ASN A 370 -3.73 -10.01 20.48
CA ASN A 370 -2.90 -9.08 21.23
C ASN A 370 -1.86 -8.35 20.37
N VAL A 371 -1.85 -8.54 19.04
CA VAL A 371 -0.98 -7.79 18.12
C VAL A 371 -1.79 -6.80 17.29
N ASN A 372 -1.15 -5.73 16.84
CA ASN A 372 -1.75 -4.79 15.89
C ASN A 372 -1.89 -5.47 14.52
N LYS A 373 -3.06 -6.01 14.24
CA LYS A 373 -3.41 -6.55 12.91
C LYS A 373 -3.52 -5.39 11.90
N PRO A 374 -3.18 -5.62 10.63
CA PRO A 374 -3.55 -4.69 9.57
C PRO A 374 -5.07 -4.52 9.55
N ASP A 375 -5.54 -3.34 9.18
CA ASP A 375 -6.96 -3.08 8.96
C ASP A 375 -7.37 -3.77 7.65
N LEU A 376 -8.02 -4.93 7.77
CA LEU A 376 -8.40 -5.77 6.62
C LEU A 376 -9.66 -5.27 5.90
N GLY A 377 -10.28 -4.19 6.39
CA GLY A 377 -11.52 -3.70 5.83
C GLY A 377 -12.71 -4.68 6.01
N PRO A 378 -13.69 -4.68 5.09
CA PRO A 378 -13.69 -3.93 3.83
C PRO A 378 -13.82 -2.42 4.04
N LYS A 379 -13.25 -1.65 3.12
CA LYS A 379 -13.38 -0.18 3.03
C LYS A 379 -13.99 0.19 1.70
N THR A 380 -14.84 1.22 1.69
CA THR A 380 -15.45 1.71 0.46
C THR A 380 -14.79 3.00 0.01
N TYR A 381 -14.55 3.08 -1.31
CA TYR A 381 -14.12 4.28 -2.00
C TYR A 381 -15.20 4.67 -3.00
N ILE A 382 -15.84 5.82 -2.78
CA ILE A 382 -16.89 6.34 -3.67
C ILE A 382 -16.40 7.68 -4.17
N ALA A 383 -16.15 7.81 -5.47
CA ALA A 383 -15.62 9.03 -6.05
C ALA A 383 -16.37 9.38 -7.34
N TYR A 384 -16.58 10.67 -7.54
CA TYR A 384 -17.07 11.19 -8.80
C TYR A 384 -15.99 11.02 -9.86
N GLY A 385 -16.37 11.07 -11.13
CA GLY A 385 -15.43 10.94 -12.22
C GLY A 385 -15.84 11.75 -13.43
N VAL A 386 -14.86 12.01 -14.29
CA VAL A 386 -15.04 12.59 -15.62
C VAL A 386 -14.67 11.56 -16.67
N SER A 387 -15.34 11.60 -17.82
CA SER A 387 -15.06 10.68 -18.93
C SER A 387 -13.70 10.92 -19.58
N LYS A 388 -13.18 12.15 -19.46
CA LYS A 388 -11.88 12.55 -19.98
C LYS A 388 -11.17 13.37 -18.92
N GLU A 389 -9.91 12.99 -18.64
CA GLU A 389 -9.04 13.75 -17.75
C GLU A 389 -8.84 15.16 -18.31
N LEU A 390 -8.93 16.14 -17.42
CA LEU A 390 -8.75 17.56 -17.71
C LEU A 390 -7.28 17.98 -17.60
N GLY A 391 -6.45 17.19 -16.91
CA GLY A 391 -5.02 17.46 -16.75
C GLY A 391 -4.73 18.59 -15.76
N ILE A 392 -5.70 18.92 -14.90
CA ILE A 392 -5.65 20.02 -13.93
C ILE A 392 -5.50 19.52 -12.48
N GLY A 393 -5.10 18.26 -12.31
CA GLY A 393 -5.04 17.62 -10.99
C GLY A 393 -6.33 16.90 -10.61
N ASP A 394 -7.17 16.54 -11.58
CA ASP A 394 -8.48 15.89 -11.45
C ASP A 394 -8.42 14.39 -11.11
N SER A 395 -7.29 13.91 -10.59
CA SER A 395 -7.15 12.52 -10.13
C SER A 395 -7.84 12.31 -8.78
N VAL A 396 -8.68 11.28 -8.69
CA VAL A 396 -9.39 10.92 -7.45
C VAL A 396 -8.48 10.22 -6.43
N THR A 397 -7.33 9.68 -6.85
CA THR A 397 -6.39 8.97 -5.98
C THR A 397 -4.97 9.20 -6.48
N LYS A 398 -4.14 9.88 -5.67
CA LYS A 398 -2.72 10.07 -5.97
C LYS A 398 -1.97 8.74 -5.95
N LEU A 399 -0.85 8.70 -6.65
CA LEU A 399 0.10 7.60 -6.58
C LEU A 399 0.55 7.38 -5.13
N HIS A 400 0.37 6.15 -4.65
CA HIS A 400 0.80 5.71 -3.31
C HIS A 400 1.05 4.21 -3.35
N CYS A 401 1.57 3.67 -2.24
CA CYS A 401 1.79 2.24 -2.04
C CYS A 401 1.16 1.85 -0.70
N ASP A 402 0.44 0.74 -0.68
CA ASP A 402 -0.10 0.16 0.54
C ASP A 402 0.93 -0.73 1.21
N MET A 403 0.92 -0.77 2.55
CA MET A 403 1.83 -1.63 3.32
C MET A 403 1.45 -3.11 3.29
N SER A 404 0.30 -3.45 2.72
CA SER A 404 -0.25 -4.79 2.65
C SER A 404 -0.87 -5.04 1.30
N ASP A 405 -0.94 -6.32 0.93
CA ASP A 405 -1.69 -6.76 -0.24
C ASP A 405 -3.16 -6.30 -0.14
N ALA A 406 -3.73 -5.92 -1.29
CA ALA A 406 -5.08 -5.41 -1.36
C ALA A 406 -5.84 -6.03 -2.54
N VAL A 407 -7.15 -6.23 -2.35
CA VAL A 407 -8.08 -6.57 -3.42
C VAL A 407 -9.12 -5.46 -3.54
N ASN A 408 -9.28 -4.91 -4.74
CA ASN A 408 -10.30 -3.91 -5.05
C ASN A 408 -11.32 -4.50 -6.00
N ILE A 409 -12.61 -4.35 -5.68
CA ILE A 409 -13.71 -4.85 -6.49
C ILE A 409 -14.60 -3.67 -6.89
N GLN A 410 -14.81 -3.53 -8.20
CA GLN A 410 -15.66 -2.50 -8.76
C GLN A 410 -17.12 -2.96 -8.80
N PHE A 411 -17.97 -2.38 -7.95
CA PHE A 411 -19.40 -2.73 -7.83
C PHE A 411 -20.36 -1.88 -8.66
N CYS A 412 -20.04 -0.59 -8.87
CA CYS A 412 -20.94 0.33 -9.54
C CYS A 412 -20.16 1.34 -10.39
N VAL A 413 -20.68 1.62 -11.58
CA VAL A 413 -20.31 2.75 -12.44
C VAL A 413 -21.59 3.39 -12.92
N CYS A 414 -21.77 4.69 -12.69
CA CYS A 414 -22.84 5.45 -13.31
C CYS A 414 -22.29 6.26 -14.48
N PHE A 415 -22.83 6.04 -15.67
CA PHE A 415 -22.53 6.86 -16.83
C PHE A 415 -23.50 8.04 -16.89
N LEU A 416 -22.97 9.25 -16.89
CA LEU A 416 -23.75 10.45 -17.20
C LEU A 416 -23.98 10.49 -18.71
N ALA A 417 -25.24 10.43 -19.12
CA ALA A 417 -25.58 10.76 -20.49
C ALA A 417 -25.27 12.25 -20.68
N LEU A 418 -24.25 12.58 -21.48
CA LEU A 418 -24.05 13.93 -21.97
C LEU A 418 -25.28 14.27 -22.81
N ILE A 419 -26.20 15.05 -22.23
CA ILE A 419 -27.22 15.73 -23.03
C ILE A 419 -26.44 16.77 -23.82
N CYS A 420 -26.00 16.41 -25.03
CA CYS A 420 -25.60 17.37 -26.03
C CYS A 420 -26.82 18.27 -26.28
N ASN A 421 -26.88 19.40 -25.58
CA ASN A 421 -27.69 20.53 -26.03
C ASN A 421 -27.04 21.03 -27.32
N SER A 422 -27.39 20.39 -28.44
CA SER A 422 -27.25 20.97 -29.76
C SER A 422 -28.18 22.18 -29.80
N GLN A 423 -27.69 23.34 -29.37
CA GLN A 423 -28.21 24.60 -29.86
C GLN A 423 -27.80 24.68 -31.33
N GLN A 424 -28.78 24.46 -32.21
CA GLN A 424 -28.78 24.96 -33.58
C GLN A 424 -29.60 26.24 -33.63
#